data_AF-A0A7S3WE89-F1
#
_entry.id   AF-A0A7S3WE89-F1
#
_cell.length_a   1.000
_cell.length_b   1.000
_cell.length_c   1.000
_cell.angle_alpha   90.00
_cell.angle_beta   90.00
_cell.angle_gamma   90.00
#
_symmetry.space_group_name_H-M   'P 1'
#
loop_
_entity.id
_entity.type
_entity.pdbx_description
1 polymer ?
#
loop_
_entity_poly.entity_id
_entity_poly.type
_entity_poly.pdbx_seq_one_letter_code
_entity_poly.pdbx_strand_id
1 'polypeptide(L)'
;DAAAEAIEPLKVVHRTLAPSNGDLYELASGAAWYAANERSGLEDESAASLVSMCRAFERLYRLQRRPWRGVNLGGWLLLERGPSAPFYEANGIVGDDGEWDATEALSRDGGSGAVTALAYHRQRHFREGDLAEIARRGFNSVRLPFGYWIVTGPTHGDPYVGPSIELIDAAVEWAARHGLQV
;
A
#
# COMPACT_ATOMS: atom_id res chain seq x y z
N ASP A 1 18.88 -18.48 7.07
CA ASP A 1 18.22 -18.62 5.76
C ASP A 1 16.69 -18.43 5.72
N ALA A 2 16.03 -18.02 6.81
CA ALA A 2 14.63 -17.52 6.74
C ALA A 2 14.53 -15.97 6.73
N ALA A 3 15.61 -15.28 7.09
CA ALA A 3 15.65 -13.82 7.15
C ALA A 3 15.87 -13.16 5.78
N ALA A 4 16.46 -13.87 4.82
CA ALA A 4 16.73 -13.35 3.48
C ALA A 4 15.47 -13.28 2.60
N GLU A 5 14.49 -14.13 2.85
CA GLU A 5 13.24 -14.23 2.08
C GLU A 5 12.22 -13.15 2.46
N ALA A 6 12.34 -12.55 3.65
CA ALA A 6 11.50 -11.45 4.12
C ALA A 6 11.93 -10.06 3.62
N ILE A 7 13.06 -9.96 2.89
CA ILE A 7 13.68 -8.67 2.50
C ILE A 7 13.24 -8.22 1.10
N GLU A 8 12.79 -9.13 0.24
CA GLU A 8 12.30 -8.79 -1.11
C GLU A 8 11.08 -7.86 -1.14
N PRO A 9 10.04 -8.04 -0.30
CA PRO A 9 8.83 -7.19 -0.37
C PRO A 9 9.05 -5.74 0.09
N LEU A 10 10.11 -5.48 0.86
CA LEU A 10 10.42 -4.13 1.37
C LEU A 10 11.18 -3.27 0.34
N LYS A 11 11.85 -3.87 -0.65
CA LYS A 11 12.53 -3.10 -1.70
C LYS A 11 11.56 -2.34 -2.61
N VAL A 12 10.31 -2.80 -2.71
CA VAL A 12 9.33 -2.23 -3.64
C VAL A 12 8.66 -0.98 -3.06
N VAL A 13 8.53 -0.87 -1.73
CA VAL A 13 7.92 0.30 -1.06
C VAL A 13 8.83 1.55 -1.10
N HIS A 14 10.13 1.40 -1.32
CA HIS A 14 11.11 2.49 -1.19
C HIS A 14 11.44 3.23 -2.50
N ARG A 15 10.96 2.78 -3.65
CA ARG A 15 11.31 3.38 -4.97
C ARG A 15 10.61 4.71 -5.28
N THR A 16 9.81 5.24 -4.36
CA THR A 16 8.97 6.45 -4.51
C THR A 16 9.63 7.73 -3.94
N LEU A 17 10.94 7.70 -3.68
CA LEU A 17 11.69 8.82 -3.12
C LEU A 17 12.40 9.60 -4.24
N ALA A 18 12.31 10.93 -4.19
CA ALA A 18 12.96 11.80 -5.16
C ALA A 18 14.50 11.57 -5.17
N PRO A 19 15.14 11.55 -6.36
CA PRO A 19 16.50 11.02 -6.55
C PRO A 19 17.62 11.78 -5.81
N SER A 20 17.38 12.95 -5.23
CA SER A 20 18.43 13.73 -4.57
C SER A 20 18.52 13.51 -3.06
N ASN A 21 17.47 12.97 -2.42
CA ASN A 21 17.39 12.85 -0.95
C ASN A 21 17.04 11.44 -0.45
N GLY A 22 16.73 10.50 -1.35
CA GLY A 22 16.43 9.11 -0.99
C GLY A 22 17.59 8.42 -0.27
N ASP A 23 18.80 8.59 -0.80
CA ASP A 23 20.01 7.93 -0.31
C ASP A 23 20.35 8.29 1.16
N LEU A 24 20.09 9.53 1.58
CA LEU A 24 20.36 9.96 2.96
C LEU A 24 19.35 9.39 3.96
N TYR A 25 18.08 9.28 3.56
CA TYR A 25 17.06 8.65 4.39
C TYR A 25 17.34 7.15 4.52
N GLU A 26 17.65 6.47 3.41
CA GLU A 26 18.01 5.05 3.39
C GLU A 26 19.25 4.77 4.25
N LEU A 27 20.28 5.61 4.15
CA LEU A 27 21.49 5.49 4.97
C LEU A 27 21.18 5.66 6.46
N ALA A 28 20.41 6.68 6.84
CA ALA A 28 20.11 6.98 8.24
C ALA A 28 19.19 5.90 8.86
N SER A 29 18.13 5.52 8.16
CA SER A 29 17.20 4.49 8.62
C SER A 29 17.86 3.11 8.66
N GLY A 30 18.68 2.78 7.65
CA GLY A 30 19.47 1.54 7.62
C GLY A 30 20.48 1.47 8.76
N ALA A 31 21.21 2.56 9.04
CA ALA A 31 22.16 2.64 10.14
C ALA A 31 21.48 2.50 11.51
N ALA A 32 20.31 3.12 11.71
CA ALA A 32 19.56 3.00 12.95
C ALA A 32 18.91 1.64 13.15
N TRP A 33 18.39 1.02 12.09
CA TRP A 33 17.86 -0.34 12.15
C TRP A 33 18.99 -1.34 12.43
N TYR A 34 20.13 -1.19 11.76
CA TYR A 34 21.32 -2.01 11.98
C TYR A 34 21.82 -1.88 13.42
N ALA A 35 21.94 -0.66 13.94
CA ALA A 35 22.31 -0.42 15.33
C ALA A 35 21.30 -0.98 16.34
N ALA A 36 20.00 -0.92 16.05
CA ALA A 36 18.97 -1.43 16.96
C ALA A 36 18.89 -2.97 16.98
N ASN A 37 19.24 -3.64 15.87
CA ASN A 37 19.03 -5.09 15.72
C ASN A 37 20.31 -5.93 15.66
N GLU A 38 21.45 -5.36 15.28
CA GLU A 38 22.76 -6.00 15.38
C GLU A 38 23.55 -5.45 16.56
N ARG A 39 23.56 -6.24 17.64
CA ARG A 39 24.57 -6.35 18.72
C ARG A 39 24.31 -5.60 20.04
N SER A 40 24.16 -6.46 21.05
CA SER A 40 24.87 -6.39 22.34
C SER A 40 26.18 -5.59 22.24
N GLY A 41 26.20 -4.36 22.76
CA GLY A 41 27.42 -3.55 22.86
C GLY A 41 27.29 -2.07 22.49
N LEU A 42 26.13 -1.60 22.02
CA LEU A 42 25.84 -0.16 22.03
C LEU A 42 25.42 0.23 23.44
N GLU A 43 26.19 1.12 24.06
CA GLU A 43 25.76 1.78 25.30
C GLU A 43 24.45 2.54 25.02
N ASP A 44 23.52 2.57 25.99
CA ASP A 44 22.17 3.13 25.82
C ASP A 44 22.18 4.56 25.23
N GLU A 45 23.23 5.33 25.51
CA GLU A 45 23.44 6.69 24.97
C GLU A 45 23.69 6.72 23.45
N SER A 46 24.37 5.71 22.89
CA SER A 46 24.63 5.61 21.45
C SER A 46 23.36 5.27 20.68
N ALA A 47 22.56 4.34 21.21
CA ALA A 47 21.24 4.02 20.66
C ALA A 47 20.30 5.26 20.72
N ALA A 48 20.27 5.96 21.85
CA ALA A 48 19.49 7.19 21.99
C ALA A 48 19.93 8.29 21.01
N SER A 49 21.24 8.44 20.77
CA SER A 49 21.81 9.42 19.84
C SER A 49 21.44 9.12 18.38
N LEU A 50 21.46 7.84 17.98
CA LEU A 50 21.00 7.40 16.66
C LEU A 50 19.50 7.64 16.44
N VAL A 51 18.68 7.32 17.44
CA VAL A 51 17.24 7.62 17.39
C VAL A 51 16.99 9.13 17.31
N SER A 52 17.75 9.94 18.06
CA SER A 52 17.67 11.39 18.02
C SER A 52 18.07 11.94 16.64
N MET A 53 19.15 11.43 16.05
CA MET A 53 19.59 11.78 14.71
C MET A 53 18.54 11.41 13.66
N CYS A 54 17.97 10.21 13.72
CA CYS A 54 16.90 9.80 12.81
C CYS A 54 15.67 10.69 12.94
N ARG A 55 15.25 11.01 14.17
CA ARG A 55 14.13 11.93 14.42
C ARG A 55 14.42 13.36 13.93
N ALA A 56 15.66 13.84 14.09
CA ALA A 56 16.07 15.15 13.60
C ALA A 56 16.09 15.18 12.06
N PHE A 57 16.61 14.13 11.44
CA PHE A 57 16.59 13.95 9.99
C PHE A 57 15.15 13.88 9.46
N GLU A 58 14.30 13.06 10.07
CA GLU A 58 12.87 13.00 9.74
C GLU A 58 12.19 14.36 9.88
N ARG A 59 12.50 15.14 10.92
CA ARG A 59 11.95 16.49 11.09
C ARG A 59 12.40 17.42 9.98
N LEU A 60 13.70 17.46 9.66
CA LEU A 60 14.23 18.29 8.58
C LEU A 60 13.65 17.88 7.22
N TYR A 61 13.53 16.57 6.97
CA TYR A 61 12.92 16.03 5.77
C TYR A 61 11.42 16.35 5.68
N ARG A 62 10.68 16.26 6.79
CA ARG A 62 9.25 16.63 6.87
C ARG A 62 9.03 18.12 6.66
N LEU A 63 9.92 18.98 7.14
CA LEU A 63 9.84 20.44 6.95
C LEU A 63 10.07 20.86 5.49
N GLN A 64 10.78 20.05 4.69
CA GLN A 64 10.99 20.29 3.26
C GLN A 64 9.78 19.88 2.40
N ARG A 65 8.84 19.08 2.93
CA ARG A 65 7.71 18.58 2.14
C ARG A 65 6.55 19.57 2.18
N ARG A 66 5.95 19.81 1.01
CA ARG A 66 4.65 20.49 0.92
C ARG A 66 3.63 19.70 1.75
N PRO A 67 2.70 20.36 2.45
CA PRO A 67 1.63 19.68 3.17
C PRO A 67 0.91 18.66 2.28
N TRP A 68 0.53 17.52 2.85
CA TRP A 68 -0.19 16.48 2.12
C TRP A 68 -1.54 17.03 1.65
N ARG A 69 -1.74 16.95 0.33
CA ARG A 69 -2.98 17.26 -0.36
C ARG A 69 -3.26 16.04 -1.22
N GLY A 70 -4.02 15.12 -0.66
CA GLY A 70 -4.26 13.84 -1.31
C GLY A 70 -5.68 13.36 -1.27
N VAL A 71 -5.88 12.27 -1.99
CA VAL A 71 -7.15 11.57 -2.14
C VAL A 71 -6.98 10.10 -1.76
N ASN A 72 -8.05 9.45 -1.32
CA ASN A 72 -8.04 8.01 -1.06
C ASN A 72 -8.46 7.25 -2.33
N LEU A 73 -7.76 6.18 -2.65
CA LEU A 73 -8.13 5.22 -3.69
C LEU A 73 -9.11 4.16 -3.13
N GLY A 74 -10.16 4.64 -2.46
CA GLY A 74 -11.15 3.81 -1.77
C GLY A 74 -12.00 3.00 -2.75
N GLY A 75 -12.44 1.82 -2.32
CA GLY A 75 -13.21 0.91 -3.18
C GLY A 75 -12.39 0.12 -4.19
N TRP A 76 -11.06 0.24 -4.24
CA TRP A 76 -10.24 -0.46 -5.22
C TRP A 76 -9.78 -1.86 -4.78
N LEU A 77 -8.87 -1.91 -3.80
CA LEU A 77 -8.31 -3.15 -3.24
C LEU A 77 -8.96 -3.54 -1.91
N LEU A 78 -9.87 -2.70 -1.44
CA LEU A 78 -10.75 -2.94 -0.32
C LEU A 78 -12.13 -2.43 -0.75
N LEU A 79 -13.09 -3.34 -0.92
CA LEU A 79 -14.42 -2.99 -1.37
C LEU A 79 -15.23 -2.32 -0.26
N GLU A 80 -15.91 -1.24 -0.65
CA GLU A 80 -16.80 -0.45 0.19
C GLU A 80 -18.03 -0.08 -0.64
N ARG A 81 -19.24 -0.31 -0.11
CA ARG A 81 -20.49 -0.14 -0.89
C ARG A 81 -20.64 1.21 -1.59
N GLY A 82 -20.17 2.30 -0.99
CA GLY A 82 -20.20 3.62 -1.63
C GLY A 82 -19.22 3.72 -2.80
N PRO A 83 -17.90 3.80 -2.56
CA PRO A 83 -16.90 3.93 -3.62
C PRO A 83 -16.97 2.83 -4.69
N SER A 84 -17.32 1.60 -4.30
CA SER A 84 -17.40 0.45 -5.21
C SER A 84 -18.83 0.05 -5.58
N ALA A 85 -19.80 0.97 -5.50
CA ALA A 85 -21.19 0.73 -5.91
C ALA A 85 -21.34 0.02 -7.27
N PRO A 86 -20.59 0.39 -8.35
CA PRO A 86 -20.71 -0.30 -9.63
C PRO A 86 -20.37 -1.79 -9.59
N PHE A 87 -19.50 -2.22 -8.67
CA PHE A 87 -19.20 -3.63 -8.47
C PHE A 87 -20.40 -4.38 -7.88
N TYR A 88 -20.99 -3.84 -6.81
CA TYR A 88 -22.14 -4.46 -6.15
C TYR A 88 -23.36 -4.51 -7.08
N GLU A 89 -23.61 -3.45 -7.84
CA GLU A 89 -24.70 -3.37 -8.82
C GLU A 89 -24.52 -4.37 -9.96
N ALA A 90 -23.32 -4.44 -10.56
CA ALA A 90 -23.04 -5.34 -11.68
C ALA A 90 -23.15 -6.84 -11.30
N ASN A 91 -22.99 -7.16 -10.02
CA ASN A 91 -23.05 -8.52 -9.50
C ASN A 91 -24.37 -8.83 -8.76
N GLY A 92 -25.32 -7.89 -8.72
CA GLY A 92 -26.62 -8.10 -8.07
C GLY A 92 -26.56 -8.29 -6.55
N ILE A 93 -25.55 -7.73 -5.88
CA ILE A 93 -25.32 -7.91 -4.43
C ILE A 93 -26.06 -6.81 -3.65
N VAL A 94 -27.17 -7.17 -3.01
CA VAL A 94 -28.09 -6.25 -2.30
C VAL A 94 -27.94 -6.43 -0.77
N GLY A 95 -27.81 -5.35 0.01
CA GLY A 95 -27.65 -5.44 1.48
C GLY A 95 -26.72 -4.38 2.07
N ASP A 96 -26.17 -4.62 3.27
CA ASP A 96 -25.06 -3.85 3.90
C ASP A 96 -23.81 -4.75 4.05
N ASP A 97 -23.57 -5.50 2.99
CA ASP A 97 -22.61 -6.60 2.94
C ASP A 97 -21.20 -6.09 2.59
N GLY A 98 -20.22 -6.42 3.44
CA GLY A 98 -18.81 -6.10 3.22
C GLY A 98 -18.17 -6.95 2.12
N GLU A 99 -16.87 -6.79 1.86
CA GLU A 99 -16.15 -7.63 0.88
C GLU A 99 -16.26 -9.13 1.22
N TRP A 100 -16.30 -9.47 2.51
CA TRP A 100 -16.49 -10.85 2.98
C TRP A 100 -17.77 -11.47 2.40
N ASP A 101 -18.92 -10.88 2.73
CA ASP A 101 -20.25 -11.36 2.36
C ASP A 101 -20.45 -11.34 0.84
N ALA A 102 -19.92 -10.31 0.18
CA ALA A 102 -19.90 -10.22 -1.28
C ALA A 102 -19.13 -11.37 -1.92
N THR A 103 -17.99 -11.73 -1.35
CA THR A 103 -17.15 -12.80 -1.88
C THR A 103 -17.77 -14.17 -1.61
N GLU A 104 -18.40 -14.38 -0.45
CA GLU A 104 -19.20 -15.58 -0.18
C GLU A 104 -20.36 -15.70 -1.18
N ALA A 105 -21.15 -14.64 -1.35
CA ALA A 105 -22.30 -14.63 -2.24
C ALA A 105 -21.93 -15.02 -3.67
N LEU A 106 -20.80 -14.50 -4.17
CA LEU A 106 -20.26 -14.80 -5.49
C LEU A 106 -19.64 -16.21 -5.62
N SER A 107 -19.42 -16.90 -4.51
CA SER A 107 -18.80 -18.22 -4.46
C SER A 107 -19.81 -19.36 -4.15
N ARG A 108 -21.07 -19.03 -3.85
CA ARG A 108 -22.11 -20.00 -3.43
C ARG A 108 -22.35 -21.14 -4.43
N ASP A 109 -22.16 -20.91 -5.72
CA ASP A 109 -22.38 -21.92 -6.76
C ASP A 109 -21.14 -22.80 -7.04
N GLY A 110 -20.12 -22.75 -6.18
CA GLY A 110 -18.88 -23.53 -6.32
C GLY A 110 -18.00 -23.10 -7.51
N GLY A 111 -18.30 -21.96 -8.13
CA GLY A 111 -17.60 -21.43 -9.30
C GLY A 111 -16.56 -20.36 -8.97
N SER A 112 -15.81 -19.94 -10.00
CA SER A 112 -14.81 -18.86 -9.94
C SER A 112 -15.43 -17.45 -10.07
N GLY A 113 -16.69 -17.28 -9.64
CA GLY A 113 -17.47 -16.05 -9.80
C GLY A 113 -16.80 -14.87 -9.10
N ALA A 114 -16.46 -15.05 -7.83
CA ALA A 114 -15.73 -14.07 -7.02
C ALA A 114 -14.40 -13.65 -7.66
N VAL A 115 -13.60 -14.64 -8.08
CA VAL A 115 -12.28 -14.41 -8.70
C VAL A 115 -12.42 -13.57 -9.98
N THR A 116 -13.40 -13.92 -10.82
CA THR A 116 -13.63 -13.24 -12.10
C THR A 116 -14.13 -11.81 -11.89
N ALA A 117 -15.10 -11.63 -10.99
CA ALA A 117 -15.67 -10.32 -10.68
C ALA A 117 -14.63 -9.37 -10.06
N LEU A 118 -13.85 -9.85 -9.09
CA LEU A 118 -12.80 -9.05 -8.44
C LEU A 118 -11.65 -8.74 -9.39
N ALA A 119 -11.23 -9.68 -10.25
CA ALA A 119 -10.23 -9.42 -11.28
C ALA A 119 -10.71 -8.32 -12.26
N TYR A 120 -11.97 -8.40 -12.70
CA TYR A 120 -12.57 -7.39 -13.56
C TYR A 120 -12.61 -6.00 -12.89
N HIS A 121 -13.02 -5.96 -11.62
CA HIS A 121 -13.07 -4.72 -10.83
C HIS A 121 -11.70 -4.09 -10.67
N ARG A 122 -10.73 -4.86 -10.17
CA ARG A 122 -9.36 -4.40 -9.91
C ARG A 122 -8.67 -3.85 -11.16
N GLN A 123 -8.97 -4.40 -12.35
CA GLN A 123 -8.45 -3.91 -13.63
C GLN A 123 -9.11 -2.62 -14.15
N ARG A 124 -10.32 -2.29 -13.70
CA ARG A 124 -11.11 -1.19 -14.28
C ARG A 124 -11.44 -0.04 -13.33
N HIS A 125 -11.42 -0.29 -12.03
CA HIS A 125 -11.85 0.68 -11.03
C HIS A 125 -10.87 1.86 -10.91
N PHE A 126 -9.57 1.58 -10.88
CA PHE A 126 -8.51 2.57 -11.01
C PHE A 126 -7.50 2.14 -12.04
N ARG A 127 -6.98 3.12 -12.79
CA ARG A 127 -5.91 2.97 -13.77
C ARG A 127 -4.88 4.07 -13.56
N GLU A 128 -3.71 3.92 -14.18
CA GLU A 128 -2.67 4.95 -14.17
C GLU A 128 -3.19 6.35 -14.58
N GLY A 129 -4.07 6.41 -15.59
CA GLY A 129 -4.67 7.67 -16.05
C GLY A 129 -5.42 8.44 -14.97
N ASP A 130 -6.00 7.75 -13.98
CA ASP A 130 -6.67 8.39 -12.85
C ASP A 130 -5.67 9.08 -11.92
N LEU A 131 -4.49 8.49 -11.72
CA LEU A 131 -3.40 9.10 -10.95
C LEU A 131 -2.80 10.30 -11.69
N ALA A 132 -2.67 10.21 -13.02
CA ALA A 132 -2.26 11.35 -13.84
C ALA A 132 -3.23 12.54 -13.67
N GLU A 133 -4.54 12.26 -13.65
CA GLU A 133 -5.58 13.27 -13.44
C GLU A 133 -5.54 13.86 -12.02
N ILE A 134 -5.31 13.02 -10.99
CA ILE A 134 -5.13 13.48 -9.60
C ILE A 134 -3.95 14.45 -9.51
N ALA A 135 -2.80 14.10 -10.09
CA ALA A 135 -1.63 14.97 -10.13
C ALA A 135 -1.91 16.28 -10.88
N ARG A 136 -2.58 16.20 -12.04
CA ARG A 136 -2.97 17.38 -12.85
C ARG A 136 -3.89 18.34 -12.10
N ARG A 137 -4.72 17.83 -11.17
CA ARG A 137 -5.58 18.64 -10.29
C ARG A 137 -4.84 19.29 -9.13
N GLY A 138 -3.52 19.08 -9.01
CA GLY A 138 -2.67 19.72 -8.01
C GLY A 138 -2.60 18.98 -6.68
N PHE A 139 -3.09 17.74 -6.61
CA PHE A 139 -2.82 16.85 -5.49
C PHE A 139 -1.36 16.36 -5.56
N ASN A 140 -0.78 16.08 -4.40
CA ASN A 140 0.62 15.64 -4.27
C ASN A 140 0.75 14.26 -3.61
N SER A 141 -0.37 13.64 -3.25
CA SER A 141 -0.38 12.34 -2.61
C SER A 141 -1.66 11.56 -2.86
N VAL A 142 -1.59 10.25 -2.69
CA VAL A 142 -2.72 9.33 -2.64
C VAL A 142 -2.58 8.45 -1.42
N ARG A 143 -3.69 7.94 -0.89
CA ARG A 143 -3.69 6.89 0.13
C ARG A 143 -4.35 5.65 -0.46
N LEU A 144 -3.70 4.49 -0.35
CA LEU A 144 -4.17 3.22 -0.91
C LEU A 144 -4.70 2.31 0.21
N PRO A 145 -6.02 2.17 0.38
CA PRO A 145 -6.61 1.18 1.27
C PRO A 145 -6.57 -0.22 0.62
N PHE A 146 -6.12 -1.23 1.36
CA PHE A 146 -6.17 -2.63 0.95
C PHE A 146 -6.38 -3.54 2.17
N GLY A 147 -6.99 -4.69 1.95
CA GLY A 147 -7.13 -5.73 2.97
C GLY A 147 -5.88 -6.59 3.11
N TYR A 148 -5.72 -7.26 4.27
CA TYR A 148 -4.55 -8.11 4.54
C TYR A 148 -4.39 -9.22 3.46
N TRP A 149 -5.51 -9.74 2.94
CA TRP A 149 -5.57 -10.79 1.93
C TRP A 149 -4.95 -10.42 0.59
N ILE A 150 -4.77 -9.13 0.30
CA ILE A 150 -4.07 -8.67 -0.91
C ILE A 150 -2.58 -8.98 -0.83
N VAL A 151 -2.01 -8.93 0.37
CA VAL A 151 -0.57 -9.13 0.59
C VAL A 151 -0.26 -10.58 0.94
N THR A 152 -0.92 -11.14 1.96
CA THR A 152 -0.60 -12.48 2.46
C THR A 152 -1.43 -13.59 1.82
N GLY A 153 -2.44 -13.23 1.03
CA GLY A 153 -3.50 -14.15 0.63
C GLY A 153 -4.54 -14.37 1.73
N PRO A 154 -5.69 -14.97 1.38
CA PRO A 154 -6.71 -15.40 2.33
C PRO A 154 -6.15 -16.43 3.31
N THR A 155 -6.55 -16.35 4.58
CA THR A 155 -6.11 -17.29 5.63
C THR A 155 -7.33 -17.90 6.32
N HIS A 156 -7.16 -18.97 7.11
CA HIS A 156 -8.20 -19.51 8.00
C HIS A 156 -9.55 -19.89 7.36
N GLY A 157 -9.59 -20.13 6.04
CA GLY A 157 -10.83 -20.47 5.32
C GLY A 157 -11.66 -19.25 4.92
N ASP A 158 -11.08 -18.05 5.01
CA ASP A 158 -11.73 -16.81 4.61
C ASP A 158 -12.09 -16.81 3.11
N PRO A 159 -13.23 -16.20 2.73
CA PRO A 159 -13.75 -16.25 1.36
C PRO A 159 -12.99 -15.32 0.40
N TYR A 160 -12.13 -14.42 0.90
CA TYR A 160 -11.46 -13.38 0.11
C TYR A 160 -10.72 -13.92 -1.11
N VAL A 161 -10.49 -13.05 -2.11
CA VAL A 161 -9.67 -13.37 -3.29
C VAL A 161 -8.34 -12.62 -3.23
N GLY A 162 -7.26 -13.38 -3.16
CA GLY A 162 -5.88 -12.88 -3.20
C GLY A 162 -4.88 -14.04 -3.17
N PRO A 163 -3.57 -13.76 -3.12
CA PRO A 163 -2.95 -12.43 -3.08
C PRO A 163 -3.06 -11.66 -4.41
N SER A 164 -2.81 -10.36 -4.38
CA SER A 164 -2.76 -9.47 -5.57
C SER A 164 -1.83 -8.28 -5.32
N ILE A 165 -0.65 -8.56 -4.77
CA ILE A 165 0.34 -7.56 -4.36
C ILE A 165 0.86 -6.73 -5.55
N GLU A 166 0.81 -7.29 -6.75
CA GLU A 166 1.25 -6.67 -8.00
C GLU A 166 0.45 -5.40 -8.33
N LEU A 167 -0.80 -5.31 -7.83
CA LEU A 167 -1.62 -4.10 -7.96
C LEU A 167 -1.14 -2.97 -7.05
N ILE A 168 -0.59 -3.31 -5.87
CA ILE A 168 0.03 -2.35 -4.96
C ILE A 168 1.31 -1.83 -5.63
N ASP A 169 2.14 -2.73 -6.17
CA ASP A 169 3.37 -2.36 -6.88
C ASP A 169 3.08 -1.43 -8.06
N ALA A 170 2.07 -1.77 -8.85
CA ALA A 170 1.61 -0.92 -9.95
C ALA A 170 1.14 0.46 -9.45
N ALA A 171 0.33 0.53 -8.39
CA ALA A 171 -0.13 1.79 -7.82
C ALA A 171 1.03 2.70 -7.38
N VAL A 172 2.03 2.11 -6.71
CA VAL A 172 3.23 2.82 -6.25
C VAL A 172 4.07 3.31 -7.42
N GLU A 173 4.28 2.47 -8.44
CA GLU A 173 5.01 2.86 -9.65
C GLU A 173 4.29 3.98 -10.43
N TRP A 174 2.98 3.89 -10.57
CA TRP A 174 2.16 4.91 -11.24
C TRP A 174 2.20 6.23 -10.49
N ALA A 175 2.08 6.19 -9.16
CA ALA A 175 2.20 7.37 -8.31
C ALA A 175 3.57 8.04 -8.47
N ALA A 176 4.65 7.26 -8.46
CA ALA A 176 6.01 7.76 -8.66
C ALA A 176 6.16 8.48 -10.01
N ARG A 177 5.64 7.89 -11.10
CA ARG A 177 5.69 8.48 -12.46
C ARG A 177 4.97 9.82 -12.56
N HIS A 178 3.96 10.05 -11.72
CA HIS A 178 3.20 11.30 -11.68
C HIS A 178 3.59 12.24 -10.53
N GLY A 179 4.67 11.94 -9.79
CA GLY A 179 5.13 12.75 -8.67
C GLY A 179 4.18 12.75 -7.47
N LEU A 180 3.32 11.75 -7.37
CA LEU A 180 2.43 11.52 -6.23
C LEU A 180 3.15 10.68 -5.19
N GLN A 181 2.90 11.02 -3.93
CA GLN A 181 3.38 10.26 -2.77
C GLN A 181 2.28 9.30 -2.32
N VAL A 182 2.64 8.09 -1.89
CA VAL A 182 1.71 7.05 -1.41
C VAL A 182 1.87 6.87 0.09
#